data_AF-A0A1Y3KFP3-F1
#
_entry.id   AF-A0A1Y3KFP3-F1
#
_cell.length_a   1.000
_cell.length_b   1.000
_cell.length_c   1.000
_cell.angle_alpha   90.00
_cell.angle_beta   90.00
_cell.angle_gamma   90.00
#
_symmetry.space_group_name_H-M   'P 1'
#
loop_
_entity.id
_entity.type
_entity.pdbx_description
1 polymer ?
#
loop_
_entity_poly.entity_id
_entity_poly.type
_entity_poly.pdbx_seq_one_letter_code
_entity_poly.pdbx_strand_id
1 'polypeptide(L)'
;MESAFGGWLIDQAIRAGTVQTYQGIDAEGLHRMDAQYAYTKKCFGWVDKGQGKDLFQLCHVQPLVGRDGSVGLTTPGNLFTGVALLNQKQGNKPVNAWAGASIPASALKRKWSIAEGTTRAQVLQKLSDFLGPELDAYLDELQKMPQRTVRLRLARAVFRHQGDEQFEPLDRRYTEAELQSLKLEELQSLDAKQRGQTTVKAFAVSNCSTDSQLGVLHDELVRFSDILPEGKHRDNCRFMLKVVQVLGIYLVQVNHQQGTARSRFLKTGHNTWSPLVHLYHDQPWRTPPQVLAEDLDGLIYGVYDTKGKVIKPGVIPAAQNALQGLEVDRDYISNRLLKRLSVQTLGPAVVAPDQWSWKASGSNWLSYIDNLYATFEATWQALLEAGMCTETQILDAQDAMLVSLDKAVESARENYRNGRRFTIYGVPFDRYPQYLEFSPVVLPQAA
;
A
#
# COMPACT_ATOMS: atom_id res chain seq x y z
N MET A 1 8.35 25.03 13.34
CA MET A 1 9.32 23.91 13.18
C MET A 1 9.34 22.92 14.34
N GLU A 2 8.58 23.13 15.43
CA GLU A 2 8.47 22.19 16.57
C GLU A 2 7.58 20.96 16.29
N SER A 3 7.42 20.57 15.02
CA SER A 3 6.69 19.35 14.64
C SER A 3 7.66 18.18 14.43
N ALA A 4 7.15 16.95 14.47
CA ALA A 4 7.96 15.76 14.19
C ALA A 4 8.60 15.81 12.79
N PHE A 5 7.87 16.33 11.79
CA PHE A 5 8.39 16.55 10.44
C PHE A 5 9.47 17.65 10.40
N GLY A 6 9.25 18.79 11.06
CA GLY A 6 10.26 19.86 11.15
C GLY A 6 11.54 19.39 11.84
N GLY A 7 11.40 18.53 12.86
CA GLY A 7 12.53 17.88 13.48
C GLY A 7 13.28 16.94 12.53
N TRP A 8 12.54 16.13 11.78
CA TRP A 8 13.10 15.24 10.77
C TRP A 8 13.84 15.99 9.65
N LEU A 9 13.35 17.16 9.21
CA LEU A 9 14.05 18.01 8.24
C LEU A 9 15.42 18.47 8.76
N ILE A 10 15.48 18.93 10.01
CA ILE A 10 16.76 19.33 10.61
C ILE A 10 17.72 18.12 10.67
N ASP A 11 17.21 16.96 11.05
CA ASP A 11 18.03 15.74 11.15
C ASP A 11 18.55 15.28 9.78
N GLN A 12 17.77 15.42 8.69
CA GLN A 12 18.28 15.11 7.33
C GLN A 12 19.39 16.08 6.91
N ALA A 13 19.25 17.38 7.20
CA ALA A 13 20.30 18.36 6.89
C ALA A 13 21.60 18.04 7.62
N ILE A 14 21.51 17.71 8.91
CA ILE A 14 22.67 17.29 9.73
C ILE A 14 23.31 16.04 9.13
N ARG A 15 22.51 15.02 8.79
CA ARG A 15 23.02 13.78 8.18
C ARG A 15 23.67 14.01 6.82
N ALA A 16 23.16 14.94 6.02
CA ALA A 16 23.73 15.33 4.73
C ALA A 16 25.00 16.19 4.88
N GLY A 17 25.21 16.81 6.05
CA GLY A 17 26.28 17.80 6.27
C GLY A 17 26.04 19.14 5.57
N THR A 18 24.82 19.39 5.05
CA THR A 18 24.48 20.62 4.33
C THR A 18 22.97 20.83 4.24
N VAL A 19 22.52 22.09 4.27
CA VAL A 19 21.11 22.44 3.98
C VAL A 19 20.79 22.39 2.48
N GLN A 20 21.80 22.32 1.61
CA GLN A 20 21.60 22.19 0.17
C GLN A 20 20.92 20.90 -0.25
N THR A 21 20.76 19.92 0.66
CA THR A 21 19.93 18.73 0.39
C THR A 21 18.50 19.11 -0.03
N TYR A 22 18.00 20.29 0.36
CA TYR A 22 16.68 20.81 -0.03
C TYR A 22 16.67 21.64 -1.32
N GLN A 23 17.75 21.64 -2.10
CA GLN A 23 17.83 22.48 -3.29
C GLN A 23 16.69 22.17 -4.27
N GLY A 24 15.98 23.22 -4.70
CA GLY A 24 14.91 23.12 -5.68
C GLY A 24 13.56 22.67 -5.13
N ILE A 25 13.39 22.58 -3.80
CA ILE A 25 12.09 22.35 -3.18
C ILE A 25 11.33 23.67 -3.03
N ASP A 26 10.03 23.62 -3.31
CA ASP A 26 9.06 24.70 -3.09
C ASP A 26 8.12 24.37 -1.91
N ALA A 27 7.22 25.29 -1.57
CA ALA A 27 6.24 25.11 -0.51
C ALA A 27 5.35 23.86 -0.74
N GLU A 28 4.96 23.59 -1.99
CA GLU A 28 4.18 22.40 -2.34
C GLU A 28 4.99 21.12 -2.09
N GLY A 29 6.28 21.12 -2.45
CA GLY A 29 7.21 20.05 -2.18
C GLY A 29 7.35 19.76 -0.69
N LEU A 30 7.38 20.79 0.15
CA LEU A 30 7.39 20.65 1.61
C LEU A 30 6.10 19.99 2.13
N HIS A 31 4.92 20.36 1.62
CA HIS A 31 3.65 19.70 1.95
C HIS A 31 3.63 18.22 1.54
N ARG A 32 4.08 17.93 0.32
CA ARG A 32 4.19 16.54 -0.17
C ARG A 32 5.13 15.73 0.71
N MET A 33 6.22 16.32 1.17
CA MET A 33 7.15 15.68 2.09
C MET A 33 6.59 15.46 3.50
N ASP A 34 5.83 16.39 4.06
CA ASP A 34 5.15 16.20 5.35
C ASP A 34 4.11 15.07 5.25
N ALA A 35 3.32 15.08 4.17
CA ALA A 35 2.36 14.01 3.87
C ALA A 35 3.06 12.65 3.74
N GLN A 36 4.22 12.60 3.07
CA GLN A 36 5.04 11.40 2.90
C GLN A 36 5.60 10.91 4.24
N TYR A 37 6.10 11.82 5.08
CA TYR A 37 6.56 11.50 6.44
C TYR A 37 5.43 10.92 7.30
N ALA A 38 4.25 11.55 7.25
CA ALA A 38 3.06 11.06 7.94
C ALA A 38 2.61 9.69 7.41
N TYR A 39 2.67 9.47 6.09
CA TYR A 39 2.34 8.19 5.46
C TYR A 39 3.26 7.06 5.95
N THR A 40 4.58 7.26 5.97
CA THR A 40 5.52 6.27 6.51
C THR A 40 5.17 5.88 7.95
N LYS A 41 4.79 6.85 8.79
CA LYS A 41 4.40 6.57 10.19
C LYS A 41 3.05 5.85 10.30
N LYS A 42 2.11 6.11 9.39
CA LYS A 42 0.82 5.40 9.27
C LYS A 42 0.93 3.98 8.70
N CYS A 43 2.11 3.57 8.24
CA CYS A 43 2.38 2.17 7.88
C CYS A 43 2.68 1.31 9.12
N PHE A 44 2.84 1.92 10.30
CA PHE A 44 2.97 1.26 11.60
C PHE A 44 4.10 0.23 11.71
N GLY A 45 5.11 0.27 10.84
CA GLY A 45 6.24 -0.67 10.85
C GLY A 45 7.08 -0.70 12.13
N TRP A 46 6.83 0.21 13.07
CA TRP A 46 7.48 0.31 14.38
C TRP A 46 6.72 -0.43 15.50
N VAL A 47 5.48 -0.87 15.25
CA VAL A 47 4.59 -1.45 16.27
C VAL A 47 5.19 -2.73 16.89
N ASP A 48 5.70 -3.65 16.08
CA ASP A 48 6.15 -4.96 16.57
C ASP A 48 7.56 -4.95 17.17
N LYS A 49 8.41 -4.00 16.77
CA LYS A 49 9.85 -3.99 17.09
C LYS A 49 10.32 -2.77 17.88
N GLY A 50 9.42 -1.82 18.14
CA GLY A 50 9.72 -0.55 18.78
C GLY A 50 10.29 0.50 17.81
N GLN A 51 10.26 1.76 18.25
CA GLN A 51 10.80 2.89 17.47
C GLN A 51 12.29 2.70 17.17
N GLY A 52 12.68 2.91 15.91
CA GLY A 52 14.07 2.77 15.45
C GLY A 52 14.40 1.40 14.87
N LYS A 53 13.49 0.42 14.98
CA LYS A 53 13.53 -0.86 14.26
C LYS A 53 12.37 -0.97 13.27
N ASP A 54 11.92 0.18 12.78
CA ASP A 54 10.80 0.34 11.87
C ASP A 54 10.99 -0.54 10.62
N LEU A 55 9.97 -1.31 10.25
CA LEU A 55 9.95 -2.08 9.01
C LEU A 55 10.03 -1.18 7.77
N PHE A 56 9.51 0.04 7.89
CA PHE A 56 9.43 1.04 6.83
C PHE A 56 10.25 2.27 7.17
N GLN A 57 10.94 2.82 6.18
CA GLN A 57 11.74 4.03 6.32
C GLN A 57 11.53 4.94 5.11
N LEU A 58 11.78 6.25 5.30
CA LEU A 58 11.98 7.15 4.18
C LEU A 58 13.34 6.88 3.55
N CYS A 59 13.32 6.27 2.38
CA CYS A 59 14.47 5.90 1.59
C CYS A 59 14.74 7.00 0.55
N HIS A 60 16.00 7.39 0.39
CA HIS A 60 16.38 8.25 -0.72
C HIS A 60 16.69 7.40 -1.94
N VAL A 61 16.31 7.84 -3.14
CA VAL A 61 16.70 7.19 -4.41
C VAL A 61 18.21 7.33 -4.61
N GLN A 62 18.71 8.57 -4.73
CA GLN A 62 20.13 8.88 -4.64
C GLN A 62 20.55 8.94 -3.16
N PRO A 63 21.66 8.29 -2.75
CA PRO A 63 22.08 8.31 -1.35
C PRO A 63 22.20 9.73 -0.78
N LEU A 64 21.67 9.95 0.42
CA LEU A 64 21.77 11.25 1.10
C LEU A 64 23.24 11.71 1.24
N VAL A 65 24.14 10.76 1.46
CA VAL A 65 25.59 10.97 1.41
C VAL A 65 26.19 9.89 0.50
N GLY A 66 26.54 10.27 -0.71
CA GLY A 66 27.19 9.40 -1.70
C GLY A 66 28.65 9.12 -1.36
N ARG A 67 29.17 7.98 -1.85
CA ARG A 67 30.59 7.62 -1.69
C ARG A 67 31.56 8.57 -2.41
N ASP A 68 31.06 9.22 -3.46
CA ASP A 68 31.76 10.23 -4.25
C ASP A 68 31.66 11.64 -3.64
N GLY A 69 31.05 11.77 -2.45
CA GLY A 69 30.79 13.05 -1.79
C GLY A 69 29.59 13.81 -2.37
N SER A 70 28.83 13.21 -3.29
CA SER A 70 27.54 13.77 -3.71
C SER A 70 26.50 13.73 -2.57
N VAL A 71 25.52 14.62 -2.64
CA VAL A 71 24.40 14.70 -1.69
C VAL A 71 23.10 14.49 -2.45
N GLY A 72 22.41 13.38 -2.20
CA GLY A 72 21.08 13.13 -2.73
C GLY A 72 20.07 14.16 -2.21
N LEU A 73 19.24 14.70 -3.10
CA LEU A 73 18.25 15.72 -2.73
C LEU A 73 17.15 15.14 -1.84
N THR A 74 16.71 15.92 -0.86
CA THR A 74 15.61 15.60 0.03
C THR A 74 14.33 16.25 -0.53
N THR A 75 13.80 15.69 -1.63
CA THR A 75 12.61 16.16 -2.35
C THR A 75 11.60 15.03 -2.59
N PRO A 76 10.32 15.32 -2.88
CA PRO A 76 9.30 14.29 -3.09
C PRO A 76 9.63 13.25 -4.17
N GLY A 77 10.33 13.66 -5.24
CA GLY A 77 10.74 12.79 -6.35
C GLY A 77 12.00 11.96 -6.06
N ASN A 78 12.69 12.22 -4.95
CA ASN A 78 13.91 11.52 -4.57
C ASN A 78 13.77 10.75 -3.25
N LEU A 79 12.56 10.71 -2.68
CA LEU A 79 12.22 10.04 -1.43
C LEU A 79 11.02 9.13 -1.62
N PHE A 80 11.03 7.95 -0.99
CA PHE A 80 9.88 7.04 -0.94
C PHE A 80 9.84 6.25 0.37
N THR A 81 8.68 5.71 0.75
CA THR A 81 8.58 4.76 1.87
C THR A 81 9.04 3.38 1.42
N GLY A 82 10.24 2.97 1.80
CA GLY A 82 10.80 1.67 1.43
C GLY A 82 10.90 0.70 2.61
N VAL A 83 11.27 -0.55 2.30
CA VAL A 83 11.57 -1.57 3.31
C VAL A 83 12.95 -1.29 3.91
N ALA A 84 13.00 -1.13 5.23
CA ALA A 84 14.19 -0.72 5.96
C ALA A 84 15.38 -1.65 5.72
N LEU A 85 15.16 -2.96 5.74
CA LEU A 85 16.20 -3.96 5.53
C LEU A 85 16.85 -3.83 4.14
N LEU A 86 16.04 -3.60 3.10
CA LEU A 86 16.53 -3.47 1.73
C LEU A 86 17.27 -2.14 1.53
N ASN A 87 16.79 -1.07 2.15
CA ASN A 87 17.46 0.23 2.15
C ASN A 87 18.85 0.15 2.83
N GLN A 88 18.93 -0.53 3.97
CA GLN A 88 20.20 -0.74 4.68
C GLN A 88 21.19 -1.59 3.86
N LYS A 89 20.71 -2.62 3.15
CA LYS A 89 21.54 -3.43 2.23
C LYS A 89 22.10 -2.61 1.06
N GLN A 90 21.33 -1.64 0.56
CA GLN A 90 21.79 -0.72 -0.47
C GLN A 90 22.83 0.26 0.10
N GLY A 91 22.55 0.84 1.27
CA GLY A 91 23.46 1.76 1.95
C GLY A 91 23.74 3.00 1.11
N ASN A 92 25.03 3.37 1.00
CA ASN A 92 25.47 4.54 0.23
C ASN A 92 26.00 4.18 -1.18
N LYS A 93 25.66 3.00 -1.70
CA LYS A 93 26.09 2.61 -3.05
C LYS A 93 25.45 3.54 -4.08
N PRO A 94 26.19 3.93 -5.13
CA PRO A 94 25.64 4.74 -6.20
C PRO A 94 24.47 4.01 -6.87
N VAL A 95 23.50 4.79 -7.34
CA VAL A 95 22.41 4.32 -8.19
C VAL A 95 22.63 4.85 -9.61
N ASN A 96 21.77 4.47 -10.55
CA ASN A 96 21.95 4.89 -11.94
C ASN A 96 21.83 6.41 -12.09
N ALA A 97 22.62 6.99 -13.02
CA ALA A 97 22.63 8.43 -13.29
C ALA A 97 21.29 8.97 -13.81
N TRP A 98 20.45 8.10 -14.39
CA TRP A 98 19.11 8.44 -14.87
C TRP A 98 18.05 8.46 -13.76
N ALA A 99 18.41 8.14 -12.52
CA ALA A 99 17.47 8.02 -11.41
C ALA A 99 17.78 8.98 -10.25
N GLY A 100 16.72 9.58 -9.72
CA GLY A 100 16.81 10.49 -8.58
C GLY A 100 17.63 11.74 -8.88
N ALA A 101 17.70 12.62 -7.90
CA ALA A 101 18.43 13.88 -8.01
C ALA A 101 19.49 13.99 -6.91
N SER A 102 20.67 14.48 -7.26
CA SER A 102 21.77 14.72 -6.34
C SER A 102 22.56 15.96 -6.72
N ILE A 103 23.33 16.48 -5.78
CA ILE A 103 24.28 17.58 -5.97
C ILE A 103 25.68 16.99 -5.92
N PRO A 104 26.52 17.18 -6.95
CA PRO A 104 27.90 16.74 -6.91
C PRO A 104 28.69 17.54 -5.87
N ALA A 105 29.73 16.94 -5.29
CA ALA A 105 30.56 17.58 -4.24
C ALA A 105 31.08 18.97 -4.66
N SER A 106 31.44 19.14 -5.95
CA SER A 106 31.93 20.41 -6.51
C SER A 106 30.90 21.54 -6.53
N ALA A 107 29.61 21.23 -6.50
CA ALA A 107 28.52 22.22 -6.49
C ALA A 107 28.04 22.58 -5.06
N LEU A 108 28.58 21.92 -4.04
CA LEU A 108 28.29 22.24 -2.64
C LEU A 108 29.01 23.53 -2.23
N LYS A 109 28.24 24.48 -1.70
CA LYS A 109 28.70 25.79 -1.26
C LYS A 109 28.99 25.72 0.24
N ARG A 110 30.22 26.07 0.62
CA ARG A 110 30.68 26.12 2.02
C ARG A 110 29.78 26.95 2.95
N LYS A 111 29.10 28.00 2.45
CA LYS A 111 28.18 28.79 3.29
C LYS A 111 27.00 27.97 3.82
N TRP A 112 26.59 26.93 3.10
CA TRP A 112 25.46 26.06 3.43
C TRP A 112 25.87 24.75 4.12
N SER A 113 27.17 24.49 4.27
CA SER A 113 27.65 23.32 5.01
C SER A 113 27.30 23.44 6.50
N ILE A 114 27.07 22.28 7.11
CA ILE A 114 26.83 22.09 8.54
C ILE A 114 28.08 21.40 9.09
N ALA A 115 28.81 22.10 9.97
CA ALA A 115 30.00 21.56 10.59
C ALA A 115 29.62 20.64 11.77
N GLU A 116 30.53 19.74 12.13
CA GLU A 116 30.42 18.95 13.35
C GLU A 116 30.32 19.89 14.58
N GLY A 117 29.38 19.61 15.49
CA GLY A 117 29.10 20.45 16.65
C GLY A 117 28.17 21.65 16.40
N THR A 118 27.70 21.88 15.17
CA THR A 118 26.66 22.90 14.90
C THR A 118 25.39 22.58 15.69
N THR A 119 24.85 23.56 16.43
CA THR A 119 23.66 23.32 17.25
C THR A 119 22.40 23.21 16.39
N ARG A 120 21.36 22.52 16.89
CA ARG A 120 20.08 22.37 16.20
C ARG A 120 19.45 23.73 15.83
N ALA A 121 19.59 24.72 16.70
CA ALA A 121 19.12 26.08 16.46
C ALA A 121 19.87 26.78 15.32
N GLN A 122 21.19 26.58 15.23
CA GLN A 122 22.00 27.12 14.12
C GLN A 122 21.66 26.44 12.78
N VAL A 123 21.40 25.12 12.79
CA VAL A 123 20.95 24.40 11.59
C VAL A 123 19.57 24.90 11.16
N LEU A 124 18.66 25.11 12.11
CA LEU A 124 17.34 25.68 11.83
C LEU A 124 17.45 27.07 11.19
N GLN A 125 18.32 27.95 11.72
CA GLN A 125 18.56 29.26 11.13
C GLN A 125 19.07 29.13 9.69
N LYS A 126 20.09 28.29 9.45
CA LYS A 126 20.62 28.04 8.10
C LYS A 126 19.57 27.48 7.15
N LEU A 127 18.68 26.62 7.64
CA LEU A 127 17.58 26.06 6.85
C LEU A 127 16.58 27.15 6.47
N SER A 128 16.22 28.01 7.43
CA SER A 128 15.37 29.17 7.22
C SER A 128 15.96 30.13 6.21
N ASP A 129 17.27 30.43 6.31
CA ASP A 129 17.97 31.31 5.38
C ASP A 129 18.08 30.70 3.97
N PHE A 130 18.11 29.37 3.87
CA PHE A 130 18.25 28.65 2.60
C PHE A 130 16.92 28.54 1.84
N LEU A 131 15.84 28.13 2.53
CA LEU A 131 14.52 27.95 1.95
C LEU A 131 13.76 29.29 1.82
N GLY A 132 13.99 30.21 2.76
CA GLY A 132 13.43 31.56 2.77
C GLY A 132 11.91 31.55 2.53
N PRO A 133 11.42 32.22 1.47
CA PRO A 133 9.98 32.38 1.20
C PRO A 133 9.19 31.08 1.13
N GLU A 134 9.80 29.99 0.64
CA GLU A 134 9.11 28.70 0.49
C GLU A 134 8.78 28.08 1.85
N LEU A 135 9.68 28.26 2.84
CA LEU A 135 9.43 27.81 4.20
C LEU A 135 8.36 28.68 4.87
N ASP A 136 8.40 29.99 4.66
CA ASP A 136 7.41 30.92 5.21
C ASP A 136 6.01 30.63 4.65
N ALA A 137 5.88 30.45 3.34
CA ALA A 137 4.62 30.09 2.69
C ALA A 137 4.04 28.77 3.24
N TYR A 138 4.89 27.74 3.35
CA TYR A 138 4.50 26.45 3.95
C TYR A 138 4.01 26.61 5.40
N LEU A 139 4.73 27.38 6.23
CA LEU A 139 4.36 27.60 7.63
C LEU A 139 3.07 28.42 7.77
N ASP A 140 2.87 29.43 6.94
CA ASP A 140 1.66 30.25 6.93
C ASP A 140 0.43 29.43 6.53
N GLU A 141 0.56 28.55 5.53
CA GLU A 141 -0.51 27.64 5.13
C GLU A 141 -0.84 26.63 6.21
N LEU A 142 0.15 26.08 6.90
CA LEU A 142 -0.05 25.21 8.05
C LEU A 142 -0.74 25.91 9.23
N GLN A 143 -0.50 27.21 9.43
CA GLN A 143 -1.20 27.98 10.46
C GLN A 143 -2.67 28.22 10.09
N LYS A 144 -2.97 28.41 8.80
CA LYS A 144 -4.34 28.57 8.28
C LYS A 144 -5.13 27.27 8.31
N MET A 145 -4.47 26.12 8.21
CA MET A 145 -5.14 24.84 8.42
C MET A 145 -5.69 24.80 9.85
N PRO A 146 -6.99 24.50 10.04
CA PRO A 146 -7.54 24.37 11.37
C PRO A 146 -6.73 23.30 12.10
N GLN A 147 -5.99 23.72 13.12
CA GLN A 147 -5.09 22.87 13.89
C GLN A 147 -5.91 21.76 14.56
N ARG A 148 -6.19 20.68 13.83
CA ARG A 148 -6.85 19.46 14.30
C ARG A 148 -5.83 18.57 14.99
N THR A 149 -4.89 19.17 15.73
CA THR A 149 -3.96 18.39 16.54
C THR A 149 -4.77 17.56 17.52
N VAL A 150 -4.30 16.34 17.83
CA VAL A 150 -4.97 15.44 18.78
C VAL A 150 -5.31 16.19 20.07
N ARG A 151 -4.40 17.06 20.52
CA ARG A 151 -4.57 17.98 21.65
C ARG A 151 -5.79 18.90 21.50
N LEU A 152 -5.89 19.65 20.41
CA LEU A 152 -7.01 20.59 20.22
C LEU A 152 -8.35 19.87 19.94
N ARG A 153 -8.32 18.71 19.28
CA ARG A 153 -9.50 17.83 19.16
C ARG A 153 -9.96 17.33 20.52
N LEU A 154 -9.02 16.94 21.37
CA LEU A 154 -9.31 16.46 22.72
C LEU A 154 -9.82 17.61 23.60
N ALA A 155 -9.21 18.79 23.54
CA ALA A 155 -9.71 20.00 24.19
C ALA A 155 -11.17 20.30 23.79
N ARG A 156 -11.50 20.22 22.50
CA ARG A 156 -12.88 20.40 22.02
C ARG A 156 -13.83 19.27 22.40
N ALA A 157 -13.35 18.03 22.48
CA ALA A 157 -14.15 16.91 22.95
C ALA A 157 -14.49 17.08 24.44
N VAL A 158 -13.46 17.33 25.26
CA VAL A 158 -13.61 17.63 26.69
C VAL A 158 -14.56 18.80 26.91
N PHE A 159 -14.39 19.88 26.15
CA PHE A 159 -15.26 21.05 26.23
C PHE A 159 -16.74 20.71 26.00
N ARG A 160 -17.03 19.92 24.96
CA ARG A 160 -18.41 19.51 24.62
C ARG A 160 -19.02 18.59 25.66
N HIS A 161 -18.24 17.69 26.26
CA HIS A 161 -18.74 16.75 27.26
C HIS A 161 -19.10 17.43 28.60
N GLN A 162 -18.65 18.67 28.88
CA GLN A 162 -18.94 19.38 30.14
C GLN A 162 -20.42 19.77 30.35
N GLY A 163 -21.26 19.62 29.32
CA GLY A 163 -22.69 19.92 29.35
C GLY A 163 -23.58 18.73 28.96
N ASP A 164 -23.02 17.53 28.87
CA ASP A 164 -23.72 16.32 28.46
C ASP A 164 -23.92 15.41 29.67
N GLU A 165 -25.17 15.04 29.96
CA GLU A 165 -25.56 14.21 31.11
C GLU A 165 -25.01 12.77 31.03
N GLN A 166 -24.52 12.35 29.86
CA GLN A 166 -23.90 11.03 29.67
C GLN A 166 -22.46 10.95 30.17
N PHE A 167 -21.87 12.05 30.62
CA PHE A 167 -20.48 12.14 31.06
C PHE A 167 -20.36 12.60 32.51
N GLU A 168 -19.33 12.12 33.19
CA GLU A 168 -19.02 12.51 34.56
C GLU A 168 -18.61 14.00 34.63
N PRO A 169 -19.09 14.75 35.62
CA PRO A 169 -18.74 16.16 35.76
C PRO A 169 -17.26 16.32 36.11
N LEU A 170 -16.62 17.32 35.51
CA LEU A 170 -15.29 17.75 35.91
C LEU A 170 -15.33 18.55 37.22
N ASP A 171 -14.16 18.76 37.83
CA ASP A 171 -13.96 19.55 39.05
C ASP A 171 -14.43 21.00 38.89
N ARG A 172 -14.35 21.54 37.67
CA ARG A 172 -14.87 22.85 37.29
C ARG A 172 -15.25 22.88 35.82
N ARG A 173 -15.98 23.92 35.40
CA ARG A 173 -16.22 24.22 33.99
C ARG A 173 -15.04 25.01 33.42
N TYR A 174 -14.33 24.41 32.47
CA TYR A 174 -13.26 25.02 31.70
C TYR A 174 -13.81 25.69 30.45
N THR A 175 -13.26 26.84 30.10
CA THR A 175 -13.49 27.48 28.80
C THR A 175 -12.72 26.76 27.69
N GLU A 176 -13.15 26.91 26.43
CA GLU A 176 -12.43 26.31 25.30
C GLU A 176 -10.98 26.83 25.22
N ALA A 177 -10.75 28.13 25.48
CA ALA A 177 -9.41 28.72 25.47
C ALA A 177 -8.49 28.14 26.55
N GLU A 178 -9.01 27.90 27.75
CA GLU A 178 -8.25 27.24 28.82
C GLU A 178 -7.86 25.81 28.42
N LEU A 179 -8.81 25.01 27.93
CA LEU A 179 -8.53 23.63 27.49
C LEU A 179 -7.54 23.60 26.31
N GLN A 180 -7.63 24.56 25.38
CA GLN A 180 -6.69 24.71 24.28
C GLN A 180 -5.28 25.16 24.71
N SER A 181 -5.08 25.56 25.97
CA SER A 181 -3.76 25.90 26.53
C SER A 181 -3.10 24.73 27.29
N LEU A 182 -3.87 23.72 27.70
CA LEU A 182 -3.40 22.58 28.48
C LEU A 182 -2.53 21.61 27.66
N LYS A 183 -1.67 20.85 28.36
CA LYS A 183 -0.84 19.79 27.76
C LYS A 183 -1.71 18.59 27.38
N LEU A 184 -1.22 17.77 26.45
CA LEU A 184 -1.95 16.60 25.96
C LEU A 184 -2.28 15.61 27.10
N GLU A 185 -1.33 15.39 28.02
CA GLU A 185 -1.47 14.48 29.16
C GLU A 185 -2.59 14.94 30.12
N GLU A 186 -2.68 16.24 30.36
CA GLU A 186 -3.72 16.85 31.20
C GLU A 186 -5.10 16.70 30.54
N LEU A 187 -5.19 16.98 29.24
CA LEU A 187 -6.42 16.79 28.47
C LEU A 187 -6.87 15.33 28.40
N GLN A 188 -5.93 14.40 28.33
CA GLN A 188 -6.19 12.97 28.38
C GLN A 188 -6.74 12.52 29.74
N SER A 189 -6.20 13.08 30.82
CA SER A 189 -6.71 12.85 32.17
C SER A 189 -8.14 13.39 32.33
N LEU A 190 -8.43 14.58 31.79
CA LEU A 190 -9.77 15.17 31.82
C LEU A 190 -10.79 14.37 31.00
N ASP A 191 -10.45 13.94 29.78
CA ASP A 191 -11.32 13.08 28.96
C ASP A 191 -11.55 11.71 29.60
N ALA A 192 -10.54 11.13 30.26
CA ALA A 192 -10.69 9.87 31.00
C ALA A 192 -11.65 10.03 32.19
N LYS A 193 -11.51 11.10 32.97
CA LYS A 193 -12.42 11.43 34.09
C LYS A 193 -13.87 11.56 33.63
N GLN A 194 -14.13 12.34 32.57
CA GLN A 194 -15.48 12.51 32.02
C GLN A 194 -16.11 11.20 31.53
N ARG A 195 -15.30 10.21 31.15
CA ARG A 195 -15.78 8.87 30.72
C ARG A 195 -15.86 7.86 31.86
N GLY A 196 -15.67 8.27 33.11
CA GLY A 196 -15.64 7.38 34.27
C GLY A 196 -14.44 6.42 34.27
N GLN A 197 -13.36 6.75 33.56
CA GLN A 197 -12.17 5.92 33.45
C GLN A 197 -11.06 6.43 34.39
N THR A 198 -10.52 5.55 35.21
CA THR A 198 -9.39 5.84 36.12
C THR A 198 -8.02 5.85 35.42
N THR A 199 -7.97 5.40 34.17
CA THR A 199 -6.74 5.35 33.37
C THR A 199 -6.94 6.05 32.03
N VAL A 200 -5.94 6.82 31.62
CA VAL A 200 -5.88 7.40 30.28
C VAL A 200 -5.85 6.24 29.28
N LYS A 201 -6.75 6.24 28.29
CA LYS A 201 -6.65 5.35 27.13
C LYS A 201 -5.31 5.61 26.44
N ALA A 202 -4.30 4.80 26.77
CA ALA A 202 -3.05 4.77 26.03
C ALA A 202 -3.37 4.46 24.56
N PHE A 203 -2.49 4.94 23.66
CA PHE A 203 -2.54 4.52 22.26
C PHE A 203 -2.56 2.98 22.21
N ALA A 204 -3.71 2.43 21.83
CA ALA A 204 -3.88 0.99 21.75
C ALA A 204 -3.21 0.52 20.47
N VAL A 205 -1.96 0.08 20.59
CA VAL A 205 -1.17 -0.54 19.53
C VAL A 205 -1.94 -1.67 18.84
N SER A 206 -2.84 -2.36 19.57
CA SER A 206 -3.75 -3.38 19.06
C SER A 206 -4.66 -2.91 17.91
N ASN A 207 -4.90 -1.61 17.77
CA ASN A 207 -5.75 -1.04 16.71
C ASN A 207 -4.93 -0.60 15.48
N CYS A 208 -3.61 -0.77 15.49
CA CYS A 208 -2.71 -0.32 14.45
C CYS A 208 -1.98 -1.53 13.85
N SER A 209 -2.59 -2.14 12.85
CA SER A 209 -1.97 -3.25 12.12
C SER A 209 -0.83 -2.73 11.25
N THR A 210 0.35 -3.34 11.40
CA THR A 210 1.50 -3.14 10.51
C THR A 210 1.09 -3.38 9.07
N ASP A 211 1.48 -2.47 8.18
CA ASP A 211 1.16 -2.59 6.76
C ASP A 211 2.01 -3.67 6.06
N SER A 212 1.56 -4.15 4.91
CA SER A 212 2.33 -5.09 4.09
C SER A 212 3.43 -4.38 3.30
N GLN A 213 4.57 -5.04 3.13
CA GLN A 213 5.67 -4.52 2.31
C GLN A 213 5.23 -4.33 0.86
N LEU A 214 4.51 -5.32 0.31
CA LEU A 214 3.99 -5.25 -1.05
C LEU A 214 2.99 -4.11 -1.23
N GLY A 215 2.11 -3.88 -0.24
CA GLY A 215 1.13 -2.79 -0.27
C GLY A 215 1.76 -1.40 -0.20
N VAL A 216 2.77 -1.22 0.66
CA VAL A 216 3.52 0.04 0.73
C VAL A 216 4.27 0.30 -0.58
N LEU A 217 4.95 -0.71 -1.12
CA LEU A 217 5.66 -0.57 -2.40
C LEU A 217 4.68 -0.29 -3.56
N HIS A 218 3.48 -0.87 -3.56
CA HIS A 218 2.44 -0.54 -4.53
C HIS A 218 2.09 0.95 -4.50
N ASP A 219 1.76 1.51 -3.32
CA ASP A 219 1.38 2.92 -3.18
C ASP A 219 2.51 3.85 -3.65
N GLU A 220 3.76 3.51 -3.32
CA GLU A 220 4.93 4.28 -3.75
C GLU A 220 5.19 4.16 -5.25
N LEU A 221 4.98 2.98 -5.86
CA LEU A 221 5.11 2.80 -7.30
C LEU A 221 4.06 3.60 -8.08
N VAL A 222 2.82 3.67 -7.57
CA VAL A 222 1.78 4.56 -8.12
C VAL A 222 2.28 6.00 -8.07
N ARG A 223 2.66 6.47 -6.87
CA ARG A 223 3.12 7.85 -6.68
C ARG A 223 4.32 8.19 -7.55
N PHE A 224 5.34 7.33 -7.62
CA PHE A 224 6.52 7.53 -8.46
C PHE A 224 6.19 7.51 -9.95
N SER A 225 5.24 6.68 -10.38
CA SER A 225 4.75 6.67 -11.75
C SER A 225 4.05 7.98 -12.15
N ASP A 226 3.54 8.74 -11.16
CA ASP A 226 2.88 10.02 -11.40
C ASP A 226 3.84 11.21 -11.36
N ILE A 227 4.79 11.22 -10.39
CA ILE A 227 5.65 12.40 -10.15
C ILE A 227 6.97 12.38 -10.92
N LEU A 228 7.48 11.21 -11.33
CA LEU A 228 8.76 11.14 -12.03
C LEU A 228 8.62 11.64 -13.47
N PRO A 229 9.66 12.32 -14.01
CA PRO A 229 9.68 12.66 -15.43
C PRO A 229 9.68 11.40 -16.30
N GLU A 230 9.24 11.54 -17.56
CA GLU A 230 9.33 10.44 -18.53
C GLU A 230 10.78 9.96 -18.68
N GLY A 231 10.94 8.64 -18.74
CA GLY A 231 12.26 8.00 -18.83
C GLY A 231 12.34 6.69 -18.06
N LYS A 232 13.54 6.10 -18.08
CA LYS A 232 13.77 4.72 -17.62
C LYS A 232 13.36 4.47 -16.17
N HIS A 233 13.51 5.46 -15.27
CA HIS A 233 13.11 5.33 -13.87
C HIS A 233 11.59 5.14 -13.75
N ARG A 234 10.84 6.04 -14.38
CA ARG A 234 9.38 5.98 -14.42
C ARG A 234 8.89 4.70 -15.09
N ASP A 235 9.52 4.29 -16.18
CA ASP A 235 9.15 3.05 -16.88
C ASP A 235 9.37 1.80 -16.03
N ASN A 236 10.47 1.76 -15.26
CA ASN A 236 10.72 0.67 -14.32
C ASN A 236 9.68 0.66 -13.19
N CYS A 237 9.29 1.82 -12.67
CA CYS A 237 8.24 1.93 -11.67
C CYS A 237 6.87 1.46 -12.22
N ARG A 238 6.48 1.92 -13.42
CA ARG A 238 5.25 1.50 -14.09
C ARG A 238 5.22 0.00 -14.37
N PHE A 239 6.32 -0.56 -14.84
CA PHE A 239 6.43 -2.01 -15.04
C PHE A 239 6.26 -2.76 -13.72
N MET A 240 7.00 -2.39 -12.67
CA MET A 240 6.92 -3.06 -11.38
C MET A 240 5.58 -2.85 -10.69
N LEU A 241 4.88 -1.74 -10.91
CA LEU A 241 3.52 -1.52 -10.42
C LEU A 241 2.59 -2.64 -10.90
N LYS A 242 2.60 -2.93 -12.20
CA LYS A 242 1.77 -3.98 -12.82
C LYS A 242 2.10 -5.36 -12.26
N VAL A 243 3.39 -5.68 -12.15
CA VAL A 243 3.90 -6.92 -11.54
C VAL A 243 3.42 -7.06 -10.09
N VAL A 244 3.50 -5.99 -9.30
CA VAL A 244 3.06 -5.94 -7.91
C VAL A 244 1.54 -6.09 -7.80
N GLN A 245 0.77 -5.50 -8.71
CA GLN A 245 -0.69 -5.64 -8.77
C GLN A 245 -1.09 -7.09 -9.03
N VAL A 246 -0.53 -7.72 -10.07
CA VAL A 246 -0.80 -9.14 -10.40
C VAL A 246 -0.49 -10.04 -9.21
N LEU A 247 0.69 -9.89 -8.60
CA LEU A 247 1.05 -10.67 -7.41
C LEU A 247 0.14 -10.37 -6.22
N GLY A 248 -0.17 -9.10 -5.97
CA GLY A 248 -1.02 -8.70 -4.84
C GLY A 248 -2.43 -9.25 -4.94
N ILE A 249 -3.02 -9.24 -6.14
CA ILE A 249 -4.33 -9.84 -6.41
C ILE A 249 -4.27 -11.35 -6.11
N TYR A 250 -3.27 -12.06 -6.62
CA TYR A 250 -3.07 -13.47 -6.29
C TYR A 250 -2.95 -13.72 -4.77
N LEU A 251 -2.16 -12.91 -4.06
CA LEU A 251 -1.93 -13.07 -2.62
C LEU A 251 -3.19 -12.84 -1.78
N VAL A 252 -4.12 -11.99 -2.22
CA VAL A 252 -5.44 -11.86 -1.56
C VAL A 252 -6.23 -13.16 -1.64
N GLN A 253 -6.15 -13.87 -2.77
CA GLN A 253 -6.93 -15.08 -3.06
C GLN A 253 -6.48 -16.25 -2.20
N VAL A 254 -5.16 -16.35 -1.96
CA VAL A 254 -4.57 -17.33 -1.05
C VAL A 254 -4.50 -16.84 0.41
N ASN A 255 -5.19 -15.73 0.72
CA ASN A 255 -5.25 -15.12 2.05
C ASN A 255 -3.86 -14.85 2.68
N HIS A 256 -2.87 -14.51 1.87
CA HIS A 256 -1.52 -14.22 2.34
C HIS A 256 -1.41 -12.79 2.87
N GLN A 257 -0.73 -12.61 4.01
CA GLN A 257 -0.60 -11.32 4.72
C GLN A 257 -0.16 -10.15 3.84
N GLN A 258 0.70 -10.40 2.84
CA GLN A 258 1.18 -9.35 1.95
C GLN A 258 0.07 -8.77 1.06
N GLY A 259 -0.95 -9.57 0.72
CA GLY A 259 -2.13 -9.14 -0.02
C GLY A 259 -3.26 -8.61 0.86
N THR A 260 -3.40 -9.13 2.08
CA THR A 260 -4.59 -8.90 2.94
C THR A 260 -4.41 -7.87 4.04
N ALA A 261 -3.20 -7.38 4.34
CA ALA A 261 -2.96 -6.41 5.42
C ALA A 261 -3.81 -5.13 5.30
N ARG A 262 -4.09 -4.68 4.07
CA ARG A 262 -5.08 -3.64 3.75
C ARG A 262 -5.75 -3.95 2.41
N SER A 263 -6.94 -3.40 2.20
CA SER A 263 -7.74 -3.55 0.97
C SER A 263 -7.19 -2.72 -0.20
N ARG A 264 -5.95 -2.98 -0.63
CA ARG A 264 -5.34 -2.37 -1.82
C ARG A 264 -5.53 -3.20 -3.07
N PHE A 265 -5.45 -4.51 -2.91
CA PHE A 265 -5.59 -5.46 -3.99
C PHE A 265 -7.02 -5.97 -4.03
N LEU A 266 -7.51 -6.22 -5.24
CA LEU A 266 -8.90 -6.58 -5.47
C LEU A 266 -9.22 -7.93 -4.82
N LYS A 267 -10.22 -7.94 -3.94
CA LYS A 267 -10.81 -9.16 -3.39
C LYS A 267 -12.03 -9.52 -4.23
N THR A 268 -12.01 -10.66 -4.92
CA THR A 268 -13.06 -11.10 -5.85
C THR A 268 -14.32 -11.65 -5.15
N GLY A 269 -14.64 -11.16 -3.95
CA GLY A 269 -15.82 -11.60 -3.19
C GLY A 269 -15.83 -13.11 -2.93
N HIS A 270 -16.89 -13.78 -3.37
CA HIS A 270 -17.04 -15.24 -3.29
C HIS A 270 -16.42 -15.98 -4.48
N ASN A 271 -16.09 -15.28 -5.56
CA ASN A 271 -15.43 -15.88 -6.71
C ASN A 271 -13.97 -16.11 -6.37
N THR A 272 -13.40 -17.22 -6.84
CA THR A 272 -12.00 -17.53 -6.62
C THR A 272 -11.25 -17.43 -7.93
N TRP A 273 -10.11 -16.76 -7.90
CA TRP A 273 -9.22 -16.73 -9.05
C TRP A 273 -7.78 -16.90 -8.60
N SER A 274 -7.14 -17.97 -9.04
CA SER A 274 -5.76 -18.27 -8.71
C SER A 274 -4.94 -18.32 -9.99
N PRO A 275 -4.70 -17.17 -10.67
CA PRO A 275 -4.02 -17.15 -11.97
C PRO A 275 -2.61 -17.71 -11.89
N LEU A 276 -1.97 -17.55 -10.73
CA LEU A 276 -0.69 -18.16 -10.42
C LEU A 276 -0.92 -19.49 -9.72
N VAL A 277 -0.44 -20.58 -10.31
CA VAL A 277 -0.33 -21.90 -9.70
C VAL A 277 1.14 -22.13 -9.39
N HIS A 278 1.40 -22.67 -8.20
CA HIS A 278 2.75 -23.03 -7.81
C HIS A 278 3.33 -24.07 -8.78
N LEU A 279 4.52 -23.76 -9.28
CA LEU A 279 5.27 -24.61 -10.19
C LEU A 279 5.99 -25.71 -9.43
N TYR A 280 5.47 -26.93 -9.53
CA TYR A 280 6.29 -28.13 -9.54
C TYR A 280 5.84 -28.98 -10.74
N HIS A 281 6.32 -28.63 -11.94
CA HIS A 281 6.03 -29.39 -13.16
C HIS A 281 6.42 -30.86 -13.05
N ASP A 282 7.41 -31.18 -12.22
CA ASP A 282 7.92 -32.54 -12.07
C ASP A 282 7.01 -33.42 -11.19
N GLN A 283 6.16 -32.83 -10.33
CA GLN A 283 5.22 -33.55 -9.46
C GLN A 283 3.90 -32.80 -9.23
N PRO A 284 3.08 -32.59 -10.27
CA PRO A 284 1.85 -31.79 -10.19
C PRO A 284 0.78 -32.38 -9.25
N TRP A 285 0.91 -33.65 -8.85
CA TRP A 285 -0.09 -34.35 -8.03
C TRP A 285 0.28 -34.52 -6.55
N ARG A 286 1.50 -34.15 -6.14
CA ARG A 286 2.05 -34.46 -4.80
C ARG A 286 3.06 -33.44 -4.26
N THR A 287 2.97 -32.17 -4.64
CA THR A 287 3.90 -31.19 -4.06
C THR A 287 3.58 -30.96 -2.58
N PRO A 288 4.53 -31.18 -1.66
CA PRO A 288 4.30 -30.94 -0.24
C PRO A 288 3.95 -29.46 0.02
N PRO A 289 3.02 -29.14 0.94
CA PRO A 289 2.65 -27.76 1.25
C PRO A 289 3.83 -26.86 1.64
N GLN A 290 4.85 -27.42 2.33
CA GLN A 290 6.04 -26.64 2.70
C GLN A 290 6.80 -26.13 1.47
N VAL A 291 6.90 -26.97 0.44
CA VAL A 291 7.62 -26.66 -0.79
C VAL A 291 6.90 -25.57 -1.61
N LEU A 292 5.57 -25.56 -1.57
CA LEU A 292 4.74 -24.50 -2.17
C LEU A 292 4.92 -23.17 -1.44
N ALA A 293 4.97 -23.20 -0.11
CA ALA A 293 5.21 -22.03 0.71
C ALA A 293 6.61 -21.45 0.47
N GLU A 294 7.64 -22.29 0.39
CA GLU A 294 9.01 -21.87 0.06
C GLU A 294 9.12 -21.26 -1.34
N ASP A 295 8.43 -21.80 -2.34
CA ASP A 295 8.40 -21.23 -3.69
C ASP A 295 7.70 -19.86 -3.70
N LEU A 296 6.61 -19.72 -2.94
CA LEU A 296 5.89 -18.45 -2.78
C LEU A 296 6.76 -17.40 -2.10
N ASP A 297 7.39 -17.75 -0.97
CA ASP A 297 8.30 -16.87 -0.26
C ASP A 297 9.50 -16.49 -1.14
N GLY A 298 10.02 -17.44 -1.91
CA GLY A 298 11.07 -17.18 -2.89
C GLY A 298 10.61 -16.28 -4.04
N LEU A 299 9.33 -16.25 -4.41
CA LEU A 299 8.76 -15.31 -5.38
C LEU A 299 8.60 -13.91 -4.76
N ILE A 300 8.10 -13.83 -3.53
CA ILE A 300 7.85 -12.58 -2.83
C ILE A 300 9.16 -11.89 -2.44
N TYR A 301 10.03 -12.59 -1.71
CA TYR A 301 11.24 -12.03 -1.08
C TYR A 301 12.53 -12.33 -1.84
N GLY A 302 12.52 -13.33 -2.73
CA GLY A 302 13.70 -13.80 -3.44
C GLY A 302 14.43 -14.91 -2.70
N VAL A 303 15.41 -15.51 -3.39
CA VAL A 303 16.28 -16.56 -2.85
C VAL A 303 17.70 -16.01 -2.78
N TYR A 304 18.37 -16.19 -1.65
CA TYR A 304 19.72 -15.71 -1.38
C TYR A 304 20.62 -16.88 -1.00
N ASP A 305 21.91 -16.78 -1.32
CA ASP A 305 22.91 -17.74 -0.84
C ASP A 305 23.26 -17.49 0.63
N THR A 306 24.09 -18.36 1.20
CA THR A 306 24.55 -18.26 2.60
C THR A 306 25.39 -17.01 2.86
N LYS A 307 25.88 -16.33 1.81
CA LYS A 307 26.63 -15.08 1.88
C LYS A 307 25.72 -13.85 1.66
N GLY A 308 24.42 -14.05 1.49
CA GLY A 308 23.43 -13.00 1.26
C GLY A 308 23.42 -12.46 -0.18
N LYS A 309 24.07 -13.12 -1.13
CA LYS A 309 23.99 -12.78 -2.56
C LYS A 309 22.67 -13.29 -3.12
N VAL A 310 22.01 -12.45 -3.92
CA VAL A 310 20.76 -12.82 -4.62
C VAL A 310 21.05 -13.95 -5.61
N ILE A 311 20.38 -15.10 -5.44
CA ILE A 311 20.33 -16.19 -6.41
C ILE A 311 19.15 -15.97 -7.36
N LYS A 312 17.97 -15.65 -6.80
CA LYS A 312 16.74 -15.35 -7.54
C LYS A 312 16.09 -14.09 -6.98
N PRO A 313 15.99 -12.97 -7.72
CA PRO A 313 15.31 -11.78 -7.22
C PRO A 313 13.83 -12.07 -6.97
N GLY A 314 13.31 -11.57 -5.85
CA GLY A 314 11.88 -11.56 -5.54
C GLY A 314 11.21 -10.27 -6.00
N VAL A 315 9.88 -10.26 -6.01
CA VAL A 315 9.08 -9.10 -6.43
C VAL A 315 9.24 -7.92 -5.49
N ILE A 316 9.29 -8.12 -4.16
CA ILE A 316 9.49 -7.03 -3.19
C ILE A 316 10.86 -6.35 -3.39
N PRO A 317 11.99 -7.07 -3.42
CA PRO A 317 13.28 -6.46 -3.75
C PRO A 317 13.31 -5.79 -5.12
N ALA A 318 12.70 -6.38 -6.14
CA ALA A 318 12.66 -5.79 -7.48
C ALA A 318 11.85 -4.49 -7.53
N ALA A 319 10.72 -4.43 -6.82
CA ALA A 319 9.89 -3.23 -6.71
C ALA A 319 10.62 -2.10 -5.97
N GLN A 320 11.32 -2.44 -4.87
CA GLN A 320 12.17 -1.47 -4.19
C GLN A 320 13.33 -1.02 -5.09
N ASN A 321 13.97 -1.92 -5.84
CA ASN A 321 15.01 -1.57 -6.79
C ASN A 321 14.50 -0.59 -7.86
N ALA A 322 13.28 -0.78 -8.36
CA ALA A 322 12.65 0.16 -9.29
C ALA A 322 12.52 1.56 -8.67
N LEU A 323 11.96 1.65 -7.46
CA LEU A 323 11.84 2.92 -6.73
C LEU A 323 13.20 3.57 -6.46
N GLN A 324 14.18 2.77 -6.07
CA GLN A 324 15.57 3.15 -5.79
C GLN A 324 16.35 3.57 -7.05
N GLY A 325 15.79 3.38 -8.25
CA GLY A 325 16.48 3.74 -9.49
C GLY A 325 17.55 2.74 -9.92
N LEU A 326 17.47 1.50 -9.43
CA LEU A 326 18.35 0.41 -9.82
C LEU A 326 17.80 -0.29 -11.08
N GLU A 327 18.66 -1.05 -11.74
CA GLU A 327 18.23 -1.88 -12.86
C GLU A 327 17.26 -2.96 -12.40
N VAL A 328 16.23 -3.19 -13.21
CA VAL A 328 15.22 -4.22 -12.99
C VAL A 328 15.26 -5.15 -14.19
N ASP A 329 15.55 -6.42 -13.93
CA ASP A 329 15.47 -7.46 -14.95
C ASP A 329 14.00 -7.81 -15.20
N ARG A 330 13.40 -7.07 -16.15
CA ARG A 330 11.98 -7.16 -16.49
C ARG A 330 11.63 -8.55 -16.99
N ASP A 331 12.43 -9.07 -17.91
CA ASP A 331 12.22 -10.38 -18.51
C ASP A 331 12.30 -11.48 -17.46
N TYR A 332 13.27 -11.43 -16.55
CA TYR A 332 13.38 -12.44 -15.50
C TYR A 332 12.18 -12.42 -14.55
N ILE A 333 11.76 -11.26 -14.07
CA ILE A 333 10.63 -11.14 -13.14
C ILE A 333 9.32 -11.55 -13.83
N SER A 334 9.09 -11.09 -15.05
CA SER A 334 7.94 -11.53 -15.85
C SER A 334 7.97 -13.03 -16.10
N ASN A 335 9.10 -13.60 -16.50
CA ASN A 335 9.24 -15.04 -16.71
C ASN A 335 9.01 -15.85 -15.42
N ARG A 336 9.39 -15.34 -14.25
CA ARG A 336 9.09 -16.01 -12.97
C ARG A 336 7.59 -16.08 -12.68
N LEU A 337 6.85 -15.01 -12.98
CA LEU A 337 5.39 -14.99 -12.84
C LEU A 337 4.71 -15.80 -13.94
N LEU A 338 5.13 -15.64 -15.19
CA LEU A 338 4.63 -16.36 -16.36
C LEU A 338 4.74 -17.87 -16.20
N LYS A 339 5.87 -18.39 -15.72
CA LYS A 339 5.97 -19.84 -15.47
C LYS A 339 4.88 -20.31 -14.50
N ARG A 340 4.46 -19.46 -13.55
CA ARG A 340 3.42 -19.79 -12.57
C ARG A 340 2.02 -19.52 -13.12
N LEU A 341 1.90 -18.77 -14.21
CA LEU A 341 0.64 -18.53 -14.89
C LEU A 341 0.29 -19.77 -15.75
N SER A 342 -0.68 -20.58 -15.31
CA SER A 342 -1.24 -21.62 -16.18
C SER A 342 -2.33 -21.01 -17.06
N VAL A 343 -2.38 -21.37 -18.34
CA VAL A 343 -3.44 -20.92 -19.25
C VAL A 343 -4.83 -21.36 -18.74
N GLN A 344 -4.91 -22.52 -18.08
CA GLN A 344 -6.15 -23.00 -17.45
C GLN A 344 -6.62 -22.14 -16.27
N THR A 345 -5.74 -21.33 -15.67
CA THR A 345 -6.05 -20.49 -14.50
C THR A 345 -6.29 -19.02 -14.82
N LEU A 346 -6.24 -18.63 -16.10
CA LEU A 346 -6.73 -17.31 -16.52
C LEU A 346 -8.26 -17.18 -16.39
N GLY A 347 -8.98 -18.29 -16.53
CA GLY A 347 -10.43 -18.38 -16.29
C GLY A 347 -10.73 -18.41 -14.78
N PRO A 348 -11.41 -17.39 -14.23
CA PRO A 348 -11.78 -17.40 -12.81
C PRO A 348 -12.88 -18.44 -12.54
N ALA A 349 -12.82 -19.05 -11.35
CA ALA A 349 -13.90 -19.88 -10.85
C ALA A 349 -14.97 -18.98 -10.21
N VAL A 350 -16.10 -18.84 -10.89
CA VAL A 350 -17.20 -17.99 -10.45
C VAL A 350 -18.27 -18.82 -9.71
N VAL A 351 -18.96 -18.17 -8.78
CA VAL A 351 -20.07 -18.77 -8.02
C VAL A 351 -21.38 -18.36 -8.68
N ALA A 352 -22.40 -19.22 -8.60
CA ALA A 352 -23.75 -18.84 -9.01
C ALA A 352 -24.25 -17.64 -8.18
N PRO A 353 -25.05 -16.73 -8.77
CA PRO A 353 -25.66 -15.64 -8.01
C PRO A 353 -26.52 -16.19 -6.88
N ASP A 354 -26.50 -15.48 -5.76
CA ASP A 354 -27.52 -15.61 -4.71
C ASP A 354 -28.60 -14.54 -4.88
N GLN A 355 -29.62 -14.57 -4.02
CA GLN A 355 -30.72 -13.61 -4.10
C GLN A 355 -30.26 -12.15 -3.96
N TRP A 356 -29.21 -11.88 -3.18
CA TRP A 356 -28.74 -10.54 -2.90
C TRP A 356 -27.92 -9.98 -4.06
N SER A 357 -26.93 -10.74 -4.52
CA SER A 357 -26.07 -10.40 -5.68
C SER A 357 -26.87 -10.30 -6.98
N TRP A 358 -27.88 -11.16 -7.16
CA TRP A 358 -28.82 -11.08 -8.28
C TRP A 358 -29.61 -9.76 -8.26
N LYS A 359 -30.20 -9.42 -7.12
CA LYS A 359 -30.96 -8.16 -6.96
C LYS A 359 -30.07 -6.93 -7.11
N ALA A 360 -28.87 -6.96 -6.55
CA ALA A 360 -27.88 -5.90 -6.69
C ALA A 360 -27.49 -5.66 -8.15
N SER A 361 -27.57 -6.69 -8.99
CA SER A 361 -27.32 -6.63 -10.43
C SER A 361 -28.59 -6.35 -11.25
N GLY A 362 -29.65 -5.81 -10.64
CA GLY A 362 -30.88 -5.47 -11.35
C GLY A 362 -31.76 -6.67 -11.73
N SER A 363 -31.50 -7.85 -11.15
CA SER A 363 -32.26 -9.08 -11.40
C SER A 363 -32.25 -9.54 -12.87
N ASN A 364 -31.12 -9.37 -13.54
CA ASN A 364 -30.90 -9.70 -14.95
C ASN A 364 -29.54 -10.35 -15.17
N TRP A 365 -29.47 -11.36 -16.04
CA TRP A 365 -28.26 -12.10 -16.33
C TRP A 365 -27.20 -11.26 -17.03
N LEU A 366 -27.58 -10.40 -17.98
CA LEU A 366 -26.61 -9.55 -18.70
C LEU A 366 -25.89 -8.63 -17.71
N SER A 367 -26.63 -7.94 -16.85
CA SER A 367 -26.06 -7.05 -15.84
C SER A 367 -25.21 -7.80 -14.80
N TYR A 368 -25.58 -9.03 -14.45
CA TYR A 368 -24.75 -9.87 -13.57
C TYR A 368 -23.44 -10.28 -14.24
N ILE A 369 -23.49 -10.68 -15.52
CA ILE A 369 -22.30 -11.03 -16.32
C ILE A 369 -21.39 -9.81 -16.50
N ASP A 370 -21.95 -8.65 -16.83
CA ASP A 370 -21.20 -7.39 -16.94
C ASP A 370 -20.49 -7.05 -15.62
N ASN A 371 -21.16 -7.24 -14.48
CA ASN A 371 -20.56 -7.07 -13.16
C ASN A 371 -19.43 -8.07 -12.90
N LEU A 372 -19.55 -9.33 -13.37
CA LEU A 372 -18.47 -10.31 -13.28
C LEU A 372 -17.27 -9.89 -14.13
N TYR A 373 -17.48 -9.47 -15.38
CA TYR A 373 -16.40 -8.95 -16.22
C TYR A 373 -15.71 -7.75 -15.56
N ALA A 374 -16.48 -6.77 -15.10
CA ALA A 374 -15.95 -5.60 -14.40
C ALA A 374 -15.14 -5.98 -13.14
N THR A 375 -15.51 -7.08 -12.46
CA THR A 375 -14.79 -7.59 -11.28
C THR A 375 -13.39 -8.10 -11.64
N PHE A 376 -13.22 -8.74 -12.80
CA PHE A 376 -11.95 -9.34 -13.21
C PHE A 376 -11.11 -8.45 -14.13
N GLU A 377 -11.73 -7.46 -14.78
CA GLU A 377 -11.12 -6.58 -15.78
C GLU A 377 -9.81 -5.95 -15.32
N ALA A 378 -9.78 -5.35 -14.14
CA ALA A 378 -8.58 -4.70 -13.61
C ALA A 378 -7.36 -5.64 -13.54
N THR A 379 -7.61 -6.93 -13.31
CA THR A 379 -6.53 -7.91 -13.24
C THR A 379 -6.13 -8.42 -14.62
N TRP A 380 -7.08 -8.64 -15.53
CA TRP A 380 -6.75 -9.01 -16.91
C TRP A 380 -5.95 -7.91 -17.58
N GLN A 381 -6.34 -6.65 -17.37
CA GLN A 381 -5.57 -5.50 -17.82
C GLN A 381 -4.18 -5.48 -17.19
N ALA A 382 -4.05 -5.70 -15.88
CA ALA A 382 -2.72 -5.78 -15.24
C ALA A 382 -1.84 -6.89 -15.82
N LEU A 383 -2.41 -8.05 -16.18
CA LEU A 383 -1.69 -9.16 -16.83
C LEU A 383 -1.27 -8.81 -18.25
N LEU A 384 -2.16 -8.22 -19.05
CA LEU A 384 -1.87 -7.78 -20.42
C LEU A 384 -0.78 -6.73 -20.42
N GLU A 385 -0.94 -5.73 -19.56
CA GLU A 385 -0.03 -4.61 -19.41
C GLU A 385 1.36 -5.02 -18.89
N ALA A 386 1.44 -6.10 -18.12
CA ALA A 386 2.70 -6.71 -17.67
C ALA A 386 3.32 -7.64 -18.73
N GLY A 387 2.68 -7.81 -19.88
CA GLY A 387 3.10 -8.72 -20.95
C GLY A 387 2.99 -10.20 -20.57
N MET A 388 2.10 -10.53 -19.61
CA MET A 388 1.92 -11.89 -19.11
C MET A 388 0.82 -12.66 -19.85
N CYS A 389 -0.07 -11.97 -20.54
CA CYS A 389 -1.04 -12.57 -21.44
C CYS A 389 -1.21 -11.71 -22.70
N THR A 390 -1.84 -12.30 -23.71
CA THR A 390 -2.27 -11.63 -24.94
C THR A 390 -3.75 -11.27 -24.86
N GLU A 391 -4.20 -10.35 -25.71
CA GLU A 391 -5.63 -10.02 -25.83
C GLU A 391 -6.48 -11.25 -26.15
N THR A 392 -5.99 -12.14 -27.02
CA THR A 392 -6.66 -13.41 -27.35
C THR A 392 -6.85 -14.27 -26.10
N GLN A 393 -5.82 -14.38 -25.25
CA GLN A 393 -5.93 -15.15 -24.00
C GLN A 393 -6.89 -14.53 -22.98
N ILE A 394 -7.11 -13.21 -23.03
CA ILE A 394 -8.15 -12.55 -22.21
C ILE A 394 -9.53 -12.91 -22.74
N LEU A 395 -9.74 -12.88 -24.06
CA LEU A 395 -11.01 -13.30 -24.66
C LEU A 395 -11.32 -14.77 -24.32
N ASP A 396 -10.33 -15.66 -24.44
CA ASP A 396 -10.47 -17.06 -24.03
C ASP A 396 -10.83 -17.19 -22.53
N ALA A 397 -10.27 -16.34 -21.67
CA ALA A 397 -10.56 -16.31 -20.24
C ALA A 397 -11.98 -15.80 -19.94
N GLN A 398 -12.46 -14.83 -20.72
CA GLN A 398 -13.82 -14.32 -20.65
C GLN A 398 -14.84 -15.40 -21.03
N ASP A 399 -14.56 -16.17 -22.08
CA ASP A 399 -15.40 -17.32 -22.47
C ASP A 399 -15.36 -18.42 -21.41
N ALA A 400 -14.17 -18.73 -20.88
CA ALA A 400 -14.01 -19.70 -19.80
C ALA A 400 -14.76 -19.30 -18.52
N MET A 401 -14.85 -18.01 -18.21
CA MET A 401 -15.64 -17.48 -17.10
C MET A 401 -17.13 -17.81 -17.27
N LEU A 402 -17.68 -17.64 -18.47
CA LEU A 402 -19.08 -17.98 -18.75
C LEU A 402 -19.33 -19.49 -18.61
N VAL A 403 -18.40 -20.32 -19.08
CA VAL A 403 -18.46 -21.78 -18.88
C VAL A 403 -18.39 -22.14 -17.39
N SER A 404 -17.55 -21.45 -16.61
CA SER A 404 -17.51 -21.63 -15.15
C SER A 404 -18.82 -21.20 -14.48
N LEU A 405 -19.46 -20.13 -14.96
CA LEU A 405 -20.74 -19.66 -14.44
C LEU A 405 -21.85 -20.68 -14.66
N ASP A 406 -21.92 -21.24 -15.88
CA ASP A 406 -22.90 -22.28 -16.22
C ASP A 406 -22.77 -23.49 -15.30
N LYS A 407 -21.54 -24.00 -15.11
CA LYS A 407 -21.26 -25.10 -14.17
C LYS A 407 -21.66 -24.76 -12.73
N ALA A 408 -21.41 -23.52 -12.30
CA ALA A 408 -21.76 -23.08 -10.95
C ALA A 408 -23.28 -23.01 -10.75
N VAL A 409 -24.03 -22.56 -11.77
CA VAL A 409 -25.49 -22.52 -11.76
C VAL A 409 -26.06 -23.94 -11.70
N GLU A 410 -25.54 -24.88 -12.50
CA GLU A 410 -25.95 -26.29 -12.43
C GLU A 410 -25.68 -26.93 -11.07
N SER A 411 -24.52 -26.68 -10.47
CA SER A 411 -24.22 -27.15 -9.12
C SER A 411 -25.17 -26.52 -8.08
N ALA A 412 -25.48 -25.22 -8.20
CA ALA A 412 -26.43 -24.54 -7.32
C ALA A 412 -27.86 -25.08 -7.49
N ARG A 413 -28.27 -25.42 -8.71
CA ARG A 413 -29.54 -26.07 -9.04
C ARG A 413 -29.66 -27.45 -8.40
N GLU A 414 -28.60 -28.24 -8.46
CA GLU A 414 -28.53 -29.55 -7.81
C GLU A 414 -28.62 -29.41 -6.28
N ASN A 415 -27.82 -28.52 -5.69
CA ASN A 415 -27.85 -28.23 -4.25
C ASN A 415 -29.24 -27.74 -3.80
N TYR A 416 -29.89 -26.90 -4.60
CA TYR A 416 -31.23 -26.40 -4.31
C TYR A 416 -32.27 -27.54 -4.30
N ARG A 417 -32.26 -28.42 -5.31
CA ARG A 417 -33.14 -29.60 -5.38
C ARG A 417 -32.90 -30.57 -4.22
N ASN A 418 -31.64 -30.75 -3.83
CA ASN A 418 -31.25 -31.66 -2.75
C ASN A 418 -31.44 -31.05 -1.35
N GLY A 419 -31.85 -29.78 -1.26
CA GLY A 419 -32.08 -29.09 -0.01
C GLY A 419 -33.14 -29.77 0.86
N ARG A 420 -32.97 -29.70 2.19
CA ARG A 420 -33.84 -30.36 3.18
C ARG A 420 -35.33 -30.07 2.97
N ARG A 421 -35.67 -28.89 2.43
CA ARG A 421 -37.05 -28.49 2.06
C ARG A 421 -37.75 -29.52 1.17
N PHE A 422 -37.06 -30.01 0.14
CA PHE A 422 -37.63 -30.93 -0.84
C PHE A 422 -37.39 -32.39 -0.45
N THR A 423 -36.25 -32.69 0.17
CA THR A 423 -35.84 -34.07 0.48
C THR A 423 -36.35 -34.59 1.83
N ILE A 424 -36.39 -33.75 2.87
CA ILE A 424 -36.76 -34.14 4.24
C ILE A 424 -38.16 -33.68 4.60
N TYR A 425 -38.51 -32.45 4.25
CA TYR A 425 -39.82 -31.87 4.55
C TYR A 425 -40.88 -32.18 3.48
N GLY A 426 -40.51 -32.92 2.42
CA GLY A 426 -41.43 -33.43 1.40
C GLY A 426 -42.17 -32.35 0.60
N VAL A 427 -41.68 -31.10 0.63
CA VAL A 427 -42.30 -30.01 -0.15
C VAL A 427 -42.11 -30.32 -1.64
N PRO A 428 -43.16 -30.31 -2.48
CA PRO A 428 -43.02 -30.51 -3.91
C PRO A 428 -42.10 -29.45 -4.53
N PHE A 429 -41.20 -29.89 -5.42
CA PHE A 429 -40.40 -28.98 -6.21
C PHE A 429 -41.26 -28.41 -7.35
N ASP A 430 -41.47 -27.10 -7.34
CA ASP A 430 -42.27 -26.38 -8.34
C ASP A 430 -41.35 -25.75 -9.40
N ARG A 431 -40.49 -24.83 -8.96
CA ARG A 431 -39.55 -24.14 -9.84
C ARG A 431 -38.29 -23.68 -9.12
N TYR A 432 -37.28 -23.34 -9.89
CA TYR A 432 -36.09 -22.66 -9.38
C TYR A 432 -36.38 -21.19 -9.04
N PRO A 433 -35.63 -20.59 -8.10
CA PRO A 433 -35.55 -19.14 -7.99
C PRO A 433 -35.08 -18.52 -9.31
N GLN A 434 -35.52 -17.29 -9.63
CA GLN A 434 -35.19 -16.61 -10.90
C GLN A 434 -33.69 -16.61 -11.24
N TYR A 435 -32.83 -16.44 -10.22
CA TYR A 435 -31.37 -16.42 -10.35
C TYR A 435 -30.74 -17.79 -10.64
N LEU A 436 -31.53 -18.87 -10.63
CA LEU A 436 -31.14 -20.22 -11.04
C LEU A 436 -32.04 -20.75 -12.17
N GLU A 437 -33.00 -19.99 -12.68
CA GLU A 437 -34.03 -20.53 -13.58
C GLU A 437 -33.52 -20.74 -15.01
N PHE A 438 -32.63 -19.86 -15.48
CA PHE A 438 -32.06 -19.90 -16.84
C PHE A 438 -30.54 -20.05 -16.82
N SER A 439 -29.99 -20.78 -17.79
CA SER A 439 -28.53 -20.84 -17.99
C SER A 439 -28.06 -19.54 -18.65
N PRO A 440 -26.96 -18.94 -18.18
CA PRO A 440 -26.41 -17.72 -18.77
C PRO A 440 -25.80 -17.92 -20.16
N VAL A 441 -25.47 -19.16 -20.54
CA VAL A 441 -24.88 -19.49 -21.86
C VAL A 441 -25.97 -19.75 -22.92
N VAL A 442 -27.21 -19.96 -22.49
CA VAL A 442 -28.38 -20.11 -23.36
C VAL A 442 -29.18 -18.80 -23.36
N LEU A 443 -28.53 -17.68 -23.65
CA LEU A 443 -29.26 -16.50 -24.10
C LEU A 443 -29.56 -16.69 -25.59
N PRO A 444 -30.84 -16.70 -26.01
CA PRO A 444 -31.14 -16.65 -27.43
C PRO A 444 -30.51 -15.37 -27.98
N GLN A 445 -29.78 -15.47 -29.08
CA GLN A 445 -29.45 -14.30 -29.88
C GLN A 445 -30.76 -13.53 -30.09
N ALA A 446 -30.80 -12.28 -29.62
CA ALA A 446 -31.98 -11.44 -29.76
C ALA A 446 -32.39 -11.44 -31.24
N ALA A 447 -33.63 -11.85 -31.50
CA ALA A 447 -34.23 -11.86 -32.82
C ALA A 447 -34.54 -10.44 -33.31
#